data_AF-A0A1F4G9X3-F1
#
_entry.id   AF-A0A1F4G9X3-F1
#
_cell.length_a   1.000
_cell.length_b   1.000
_cell.length_c   1.000
_cell.angle_alpha   90.00
_cell.angle_beta   90.00
_cell.angle_gamma   90.00
#
_symmetry.space_group_name_H-M   'P 1'
#
loop_
_entity.id
_entity.type
_entity.pdbx_description
1 polymer ?
#
loop_
_entity_poly.entity_id
_entity_poly.type
_entity_poly.pdbx_seq_one_letter_code
_entity_poly.pdbx_strand_id
1 'polypeptide(L)'
;MTMTTTSPAHLRSSFAALRAQGLRARDAATQLKLSEGEVLAAHVVSQMSPQAAADSLLATVPLGGDWVAILQGLEAVGPVMALTRNEHIVHEKIGVYRNVSARGPVGLAIGPEIDLRLFLNHWHAGFHVVERSDKGEQHSLQFFDRHGQAVHKVHARAQTSLPALEDLVQRHADPAREVRFEPGRTSLPNDRPDSEIDCLGLGEAWSAMHDTHEFFELLKRFQVGRRQALRLMEGVHTRRTPLLAVDWLLNEAAASGLPIMVFVGNPGCIQIHTGAVQRIEPMGPWLNVLDEGFNLHLRGDAVHESWLVTKPTDDGPVTSIELFDESGELITMFFGERKPGKPELPAWRELAHSLVGGTPPSRHRPQGSSNSHKEAA
;
A
#
# COMPACT_ATOMS: atom_id res chain seq x y z
N MET A 1 -19.78 27.19 -19.96
CA MET A 1 -18.98 26.40 -20.92
C MET A 1 -19.52 24.99 -20.92
N THR A 2 -20.18 24.59 -21.99
CA THR A 2 -20.65 23.21 -22.20
C THR A 2 -19.44 22.28 -22.28
N MET A 3 -19.23 21.46 -21.25
CA MET A 3 -18.28 20.34 -21.34
C MET A 3 -18.78 19.42 -22.45
N THR A 4 -18.11 19.41 -23.60
CA THR A 4 -18.26 18.34 -24.57
C THR A 4 -17.89 17.05 -23.86
N THR A 5 -18.89 16.22 -23.57
CA THR A 5 -18.70 14.88 -23.01
C THR A 5 -17.93 14.05 -24.03
N THR A 6 -16.64 13.82 -23.77
CA THR A 6 -15.81 12.94 -24.59
C THR A 6 -16.46 11.56 -24.65
N SER A 7 -16.68 11.03 -25.86
CA SER A 7 -17.34 9.73 -26.00
C SER A 7 -16.47 8.62 -25.41
N PRO A 8 -17.06 7.57 -24.78
CA PRO A 8 -16.29 6.43 -24.26
C PRO A 8 -15.38 5.80 -25.31
N ALA A 9 -15.79 5.73 -26.58
CA ALA A 9 -14.97 5.22 -27.67
C ALA A 9 -13.69 6.05 -27.90
N HIS A 10 -13.78 7.37 -27.81
CA HIS A 10 -12.60 8.23 -27.90
C HIS A 10 -11.68 8.01 -26.70
N LEU A 11 -12.23 7.93 -25.48
CA LEU A 11 -11.43 7.66 -24.28
C LEU A 11 -10.65 6.34 -24.37
N ARG A 12 -11.29 5.27 -24.83
CA ARG A 12 -10.63 3.96 -25.04
C ARG A 12 -9.47 4.05 -26.03
N SER A 13 -9.69 4.69 -27.18
CA SER A 13 -8.64 4.82 -28.21
C SER A 13 -7.48 5.71 -27.76
N SER A 14 -7.76 6.84 -27.09
CA SER A 14 -6.72 7.70 -26.51
C SER A 14 -5.94 6.98 -25.41
N PHE A 15 -6.61 6.22 -24.55
CA PHE A 15 -5.96 5.43 -23.52
C PHE A 15 -5.04 4.37 -24.12
N ALA A 16 -5.51 3.62 -25.12
CA ALA A 16 -4.69 2.64 -25.83
C ALA A 16 -3.45 3.27 -26.49
N ALA A 17 -3.59 4.45 -27.10
CA ALA A 17 -2.47 5.17 -27.71
C ALA A 17 -1.41 5.62 -26.69
N LEU A 18 -1.81 6.00 -25.47
CA LEU A 18 -0.87 6.32 -24.39
C LEU A 18 -0.18 5.07 -23.84
N ARG A 19 -0.93 3.98 -23.69
CA ARG A 19 -0.38 2.68 -23.26
C ARG A 19 0.66 2.15 -24.26
N ALA A 20 0.44 2.35 -25.56
CA ALA A 20 1.38 2.00 -26.62
C ALA A 20 2.71 2.80 -26.55
N GLN A 21 2.72 3.96 -25.90
CA GLN A 21 3.94 4.74 -25.62
C GLN A 21 4.69 4.24 -24.37
N GLY A 22 4.23 3.17 -23.73
CA GLY A 22 4.85 2.58 -22.55
C GLY A 22 4.36 3.13 -21.21
N LEU A 23 3.39 4.06 -21.20
CA LEU A 23 2.84 4.59 -19.95
C LEU A 23 2.11 3.49 -19.16
N ARG A 24 2.22 3.53 -17.83
CA ARG A 24 1.38 2.69 -16.96
C ARG A 24 -0.08 3.18 -17.02
N ALA A 25 -1.02 2.30 -16.68
CA ALA A 25 -2.46 2.62 -16.74
C ALA A 25 -2.82 3.88 -15.95
N ARG A 26 -2.25 4.05 -14.75
CA ARG A 26 -2.40 5.26 -13.94
C ARG A 26 -1.89 6.52 -14.65
N ASP A 27 -0.67 6.46 -15.18
CA ASP A 27 -0.05 7.63 -15.81
C ASP A 27 -0.80 8.04 -17.08
N ALA A 28 -1.28 7.06 -17.84
CA ALA A 28 -2.15 7.28 -18.98
C ALA A 28 -3.48 7.92 -18.57
N ALA A 29 -4.12 7.47 -17.48
CA ALA A 29 -5.34 8.08 -16.94
C ALA A 29 -5.10 9.54 -16.54
N THR A 30 -4.03 9.82 -15.80
CA THR A 30 -3.61 11.16 -15.39
C THR A 30 -3.41 12.07 -16.59
N GLN A 31 -2.74 11.60 -17.65
CA GLN A 31 -2.52 12.39 -18.87
C GLN A 31 -3.82 12.70 -19.62
N LEU A 32 -4.83 11.81 -19.54
CA LEU A 32 -6.18 12.06 -20.03
C LEU A 32 -7.03 12.94 -19.10
N LYS A 33 -6.48 13.34 -17.94
CA LYS A 33 -7.19 14.06 -16.87
C LYS A 33 -8.41 13.29 -16.37
N LEU A 34 -8.26 11.97 -16.26
CA LEU A 34 -9.26 11.05 -15.72
C LEU A 34 -8.69 10.32 -14.51
N SER A 35 -9.58 9.91 -13.61
CA SER A 35 -9.25 8.90 -12.60
C SER A 35 -9.09 7.52 -13.24
N GLU A 36 -8.38 6.61 -12.56
CA GLU A 36 -8.25 5.22 -13.01
C GLU A 36 -9.62 4.53 -13.11
N GLY A 37 -10.51 4.81 -12.16
CA GLY A 37 -11.88 4.30 -12.15
C GLY A 37 -12.68 4.75 -13.38
N GLU A 38 -12.60 6.03 -13.77
CA GLU A 38 -13.27 6.54 -14.98
C GLU A 38 -12.76 5.86 -16.25
N VAL A 39 -11.45 5.59 -16.33
CA VAL A 39 -10.89 4.80 -17.45
C VAL A 39 -11.53 3.42 -17.48
N LEU A 40 -11.61 2.69 -16.36
CA LEU A 40 -12.22 1.36 -16.36
C LEU A 40 -13.72 1.39 -16.65
N ALA A 41 -14.44 2.40 -16.18
CA ALA A 41 -15.86 2.59 -16.49
C ALA A 41 -16.09 2.81 -17.99
N ALA A 42 -15.17 3.48 -18.69
CA ALA A 42 -15.23 3.66 -20.14
C ALA A 42 -15.00 2.36 -20.95
N HIS A 43 -14.50 1.30 -20.30
CA HIS A 43 -14.22 -0.01 -20.90
C HIS A 43 -15.24 -1.10 -20.52
N VAL A 44 -16.40 -0.72 -19.97
CA VAL A 44 -17.47 -1.64 -19.60
C VAL A 44 -18.05 -2.32 -20.84
N VAL A 45 -18.02 -3.66 -20.87
CA VAL A 45 -18.39 -4.46 -22.05
C VAL A 45 -19.85 -4.33 -22.46
N SER A 46 -20.76 -4.09 -21.51
CA SER A 46 -22.20 -3.90 -21.81
C SER A 46 -22.48 -2.62 -22.60
N GLN A 47 -21.50 -1.71 -22.70
CA GLN A 47 -21.58 -0.46 -23.45
C GLN A 47 -20.86 -0.53 -24.81
N MET A 48 -20.38 -1.72 -25.21
CA MET A 48 -19.59 -1.93 -26.42
C MET A 48 -20.26 -2.93 -27.36
N SER A 49 -20.04 -2.79 -28.67
CA SER A 49 -20.34 -3.87 -29.60
C SER A 49 -19.35 -5.03 -29.39
N PRO A 50 -19.70 -6.28 -29.72
CA PRO A 50 -18.81 -7.43 -29.54
C PRO A 50 -17.43 -7.25 -30.20
N GLN A 51 -17.40 -6.72 -31.42
CA GLN A 51 -16.15 -6.45 -32.14
C GLN A 51 -15.29 -5.41 -31.40
N ALA A 52 -15.89 -4.29 -30.96
CA ALA A 52 -15.16 -3.26 -30.24
C ALA A 52 -14.65 -3.76 -28.88
N ALA A 53 -15.40 -4.63 -28.19
CA ALA A 53 -14.97 -5.23 -26.93
C ALA A 53 -13.79 -6.21 -27.11
N ALA A 54 -13.80 -6.96 -28.22
CA ALA A 54 -12.72 -7.88 -28.57
C ALA A 54 -11.42 -7.15 -28.92
N ASP A 55 -11.52 -6.03 -29.66
CA ASP A 55 -10.37 -5.24 -30.12
C ASP A 55 -9.87 -4.25 -29.07
N SER A 56 -10.56 -4.11 -27.94
CA SER A 56 -10.21 -3.17 -26.88
C SER A 56 -9.05 -3.68 -26.03
N LEU A 57 -8.13 -2.76 -25.68
CA LEU A 57 -7.02 -3.03 -24.76
C LEU A 57 -7.50 -3.55 -23.40
N LEU A 58 -8.59 -2.96 -22.89
CA LEU A 58 -9.26 -3.39 -21.67
C LEU A 58 -10.70 -3.79 -21.95
N ALA A 59 -11.17 -4.83 -21.27
CA ALA A 59 -12.57 -5.17 -21.16
C ALA A 59 -12.93 -5.28 -19.66
N THR A 60 -13.99 -4.59 -19.23
CA THR A 60 -14.38 -4.57 -17.82
C THR A 60 -15.81 -5.01 -17.61
N VAL A 61 -16.05 -5.69 -16.48
CA VAL A 61 -17.37 -6.06 -15.98
C VAL A 61 -17.51 -5.44 -14.59
N PRO A 62 -18.47 -4.53 -14.36
CA PRO A 62 -18.75 -4.01 -13.03
C PRO A 62 -19.15 -5.14 -12.08
N LEU A 63 -18.69 -5.05 -10.84
CA LEU A 63 -19.02 -5.99 -9.77
C LEU A 63 -20.05 -5.36 -8.82
N GLY A 64 -20.88 -6.23 -8.23
CA GLY A 64 -21.81 -5.90 -7.17
C GLY A 64 -21.08 -5.46 -5.90
N GLY A 65 -21.77 -4.68 -5.06
CA GLY A 65 -21.21 -4.01 -3.88
C GLY A 65 -20.85 -4.88 -2.67
N ASP A 66 -20.98 -6.21 -2.77
CA ASP A 66 -20.64 -7.11 -1.67
C ASP A 66 -19.13 -7.43 -1.67
N TRP A 67 -18.34 -6.43 -1.30
CA TRP A 67 -16.87 -6.51 -1.32
C TRP A 67 -16.33 -7.64 -0.45
N VAL A 68 -16.98 -7.89 0.69
CA VAL A 68 -16.55 -8.94 1.64
C VAL A 68 -16.74 -10.32 1.02
N ALA A 69 -17.90 -10.59 0.42
CA ALA A 69 -18.15 -11.88 -0.23
C ALA A 69 -17.22 -12.12 -1.42
N ILE A 70 -16.91 -11.07 -2.21
CA ILE A 70 -15.94 -11.16 -3.31
C ILE A 70 -14.56 -11.56 -2.77
N LEU A 71 -14.07 -10.86 -1.73
CA LEU A 71 -12.76 -11.14 -1.14
C LEU A 71 -12.70 -12.50 -0.44
N GLN A 72 -13.79 -12.95 0.19
CA GLN A 72 -13.90 -14.31 0.72
C GLN A 72 -13.81 -15.37 -0.38
N GLY A 73 -14.47 -15.13 -1.52
CA GLY A 73 -14.44 -16.04 -2.64
C GLY A 73 -13.07 -16.23 -3.29
N LEU A 74 -12.13 -15.30 -3.09
CA LEU A 74 -10.75 -15.41 -3.55
C LEU A 74 -9.98 -16.58 -2.91
N GLU A 75 -10.44 -17.11 -1.77
CA GLU A 75 -9.81 -18.30 -1.18
C GLU A 75 -9.83 -19.50 -2.13
N ALA A 76 -10.94 -19.71 -2.85
CA ALA A 76 -11.08 -20.79 -3.85
C ALA A 76 -10.32 -20.51 -5.15
N VAL A 77 -9.99 -19.24 -5.42
CA VAL A 77 -9.22 -18.81 -6.59
C VAL A 77 -7.73 -19.16 -6.44
N GLY A 78 -7.25 -19.33 -5.20
CA GLY A 78 -5.87 -19.72 -4.91
C GLY A 78 -4.89 -18.55 -4.95
N PRO A 79 -3.60 -18.80 -5.25
CA PRO A 79 -2.57 -17.76 -5.21
C PRO A 79 -2.83 -16.65 -6.24
N VAL A 80 -2.78 -15.41 -5.79
CA VAL A 80 -2.95 -14.18 -6.56
C VAL A 80 -1.93 -13.15 -6.09
N MET A 81 -1.78 -12.04 -6.81
CA MET A 81 -1.01 -10.88 -6.35
C MET A 81 -1.96 -9.78 -5.88
N ALA A 82 -1.87 -9.42 -4.60
CA ALA A 82 -2.55 -8.30 -3.99
C ALA A 82 -1.71 -7.03 -4.13
N LEU A 83 -2.31 -5.95 -4.63
CA LEU A 83 -1.66 -4.67 -4.83
C LEU A 83 -2.42 -3.57 -4.08
N THR A 84 -1.72 -2.92 -3.17
CA THR A 84 -2.17 -1.70 -2.49
C THR A 84 -1.10 -0.63 -2.64
N ARG A 85 -1.52 0.62 -2.81
CA ARG A 85 -0.63 1.74 -3.09
C ARG A 85 -1.19 3.05 -2.59
N ASN A 86 -0.31 4.03 -2.48
CA ASN A 86 -0.65 5.45 -2.48
C ASN A 86 0.09 6.16 -3.62
N GLU A 87 0.32 7.47 -3.51
CA GLU A 87 1.01 8.26 -4.54
C GLU A 87 2.47 7.81 -4.70
N HIS A 88 3.14 7.51 -3.60
CA HIS A 88 4.60 7.42 -3.54
C HIS A 88 5.13 6.01 -3.25
N ILE A 89 4.26 5.05 -2.95
CA ILE A 89 4.67 3.67 -2.77
C ILE A 89 3.65 2.68 -3.33
N VAL A 90 4.15 1.57 -3.89
CA VAL A 90 3.38 0.40 -4.34
C VAL A 90 3.82 -0.81 -3.54
N HIS A 91 2.86 -1.55 -2.99
CA HIS A 91 3.06 -2.79 -2.23
C HIS A 91 2.35 -3.93 -2.95
N GLU A 92 3.13 -4.91 -3.41
CA GLU A 92 2.64 -6.10 -4.11
C GLU A 92 2.99 -7.35 -3.29
N LYS A 93 1.98 -8.16 -2.96
CA LYS A 93 2.16 -9.37 -2.16
C LYS A 93 1.47 -10.54 -2.84
N ILE A 94 2.21 -11.63 -3.03
CA ILE A 94 1.64 -12.87 -3.57
C ILE A 94 1.15 -13.74 -2.41
N GLY A 95 -0.07 -14.26 -2.52
CA GLY A 95 -0.64 -15.11 -1.48
C GLY A 95 -2.07 -15.55 -1.77
N VAL A 96 -2.66 -16.25 -0.80
CA VAL A 96 -4.06 -16.68 -0.82
C VAL A 96 -4.84 -15.82 0.18
N TYR A 97 -6.02 -15.35 -0.22
CA TYR A 97 -6.94 -14.64 0.67
C TYR A 97 -7.53 -15.64 1.66
N ARG A 98 -7.20 -15.50 2.94
CA ARG A 98 -7.68 -16.37 4.01
C ARG A 98 -8.29 -15.55 5.14
N ASN A 99 -9.22 -16.17 5.87
CA ASN A 99 -9.86 -15.60 7.06
C ASN A 99 -10.42 -14.18 6.81
N VAL A 100 -11.01 -13.96 5.64
CA VAL A 100 -11.63 -12.69 5.29
C VAL A 100 -12.91 -12.53 6.11
N SER A 101 -12.99 -11.45 6.88
CA SER A 101 -14.12 -11.16 7.76
C SER A 101 -14.38 -9.65 7.83
N ALA A 102 -15.57 -9.26 8.29
CA ALA A 102 -15.89 -7.87 8.53
C ALA A 102 -16.78 -7.69 9.76
N ARG A 103 -16.58 -6.57 10.47
CA ARG A 103 -17.44 -6.11 11.55
C ARG A 103 -17.81 -4.65 11.29
N GLY A 104 -19.05 -4.44 10.86
CA GLY A 104 -19.49 -3.12 10.40
C GLY A 104 -18.66 -2.66 9.18
N PRO A 105 -18.14 -1.42 9.16
CA PRO A 105 -17.39 -0.90 8.02
C PRO A 105 -15.92 -1.36 7.98
N VAL A 106 -15.46 -2.12 8.97
CA VAL A 106 -14.07 -2.58 9.07
C VAL A 106 -13.98 -4.05 8.68
N GLY A 107 -13.22 -4.34 7.63
CA GLY A 107 -12.88 -5.68 7.17
C GLY A 107 -11.43 -6.05 7.47
N LEU A 108 -11.17 -7.35 7.54
CA LEU A 108 -9.85 -7.93 7.79
C LEU A 108 -9.64 -9.10 6.81
N ALA A 109 -8.44 -9.23 6.26
CA ALA A 109 -7.95 -10.49 5.69
C ALA A 109 -6.70 -10.85 6.48
N ILE A 110 -6.69 -12.01 7.14
CA ILE A 110 -5.60 -12.40 8.05
C ILE A 110 -5.10 -13.77 7.61
N GLY A 111 -4.16 -13.75 6.67
CA GLY A 111 -3.42 -14.92 6.20
C GLY A 111 -1.93 -14.81 6.51
N PRO A 112 -1.16 -15.90 6.30
CA PRO A 112 0.29 -15.87 6.46
C PRO A 112 0.97 -14.99 5.41
N GLU A 113 0.41 -14.87 4.20
CA GLU A 113 0.93 -14.01 3.16
C GLU A 113 0.11 -12.71 2.98
N ILE A 114 -1.21 -12.84 2.83
CA ILE A 114 -2.12 -11.69 2.65
C ILE A 114 -2.62 -11.21 4.00
N ASP A 115 -2.15 -10.04 4.43
CA ASP A 115 -2.59 -9.36 5.65
C ASP A 115 -3.10 -7.96 5.31
N LEU A 116 -4.40 -7.74 5.48
CA LEU A 116 -5.10 -6.51 5.10
C LEU A 116 -5.95 -5.95 6.25
N ARG A 117 -6.00 -4.62 6.34
CA ARG A 117 -7.07 -3.88 7.01
C ARG A 117 -7.88 -3.15 5.94
N LEU A 118 -9.21 -3.33 5.97
CA LEU A 118 -10.12 -2.85 4.94
C LEU A 118 -11.09 -1.84 5.57
N PHE A 119 -11.19 -0.66 4.99
CA PHE A 119 -12.12 0.39 5.43
C PHE A 119 -13.21 0.55 4.37
N LEU A 120 -14.24 -0.29 4.46
CA LEU A 120 -15.23 -0.53 3.41
C LEU A 120 -16.08 0.70 3.08
N ASN A 121 -16.17 1.68 4.00
CA ASN A 121 -16.83 2.97 3.73
C ASN A 121 -16.17 3.79 2.61
N HIS A 122 -14.91 3.49 2.29
CA HIS A 122 -14.19 4.13 1.18
C HIS A 122 -14.27 3.34 -0.14
N TRP A 123 -14.93 2.17 -0.15
CA TRP A 123 -15.05 1.33 -1.34
C TRP A 123 -16.35 1.66 -2.08
N HIS A 124 -16.23 2.14 -3.31
CA HIS A 124 -17.36 2.62 -4.10
C HIS A 124 -17.68 1.73 -5.31
N ALA A 125 -16.64 1.34 -6.05
CA ALA A 125 -16.77 0.57 -7.28
C ALA A 125 -15.76 -0.57 -7.34
N GLY A 126 -16.15 -1.68 -7.98
CA GLY A 126 -15.30 -2.82 -8.27
C GLY A 126 -15.51 -3.28 -9.70
N PHE A 127 -14.43 -3.71 -10.36
CA PHE A 127 -14.47 -4.23 -11.72
C PHE A 127 -13.66 -5.52 -11.80
N HIS A 128 -14.18 -6.51 -12.51
CA HIS A 128 -13.33 -7.49 -13.17
C HIS A 128 -12.75 -6.84 -14.43
N VAL A 129 -11.45 -6.95 -14.62
CA VAL A 129 -10.71 -6.34 -15.71
C VAL A 129 -9.92 -7.42 -16.42
N VAL A 130 -10.13 -7.52 -17.73
CA VAL A 130 -9.29 -8.28 -18.65
C VAL A 130 -8.47 -7.28 -19.46
N GLU A 131 -7.16 -7.32 -19.29
CA GLU A 131 -6.21 -6.55 -20.09
C GLU A 131 -5.55 -7.45 -21.13
N ARG A 132 -5.52 -7.00 -22.39
CA ARG A 132 -4.92 -7.73 -23.51
C ARG A 132 -3.61 -7.09 -23.91
N SER A 133 -2.59 -7.90 -24.12
CA SER A 133 -1.28 -7.44 -24.60
C SER A 133 -0.62 -8.51 -25.45
N ASP A 134 0.52 -8.18 -26.06
CA ASP A 134 1.36 -9.16 -26.79
C ASP A 134 1.84 -10.31 -25.90
N LYS A 135 1.79 -10.15 -24.57
CA LYS A 135 2.15 -11.18 -23.59
C LYS A 135 0.96 -12.06 -23.17
N GLY A 136 -0.21 -11.86 -23.78
CA GLY A 136 -1.45 -12.54 -23.47
C GLY A 136 -2.41 -11.72 -22.62
N GLU A 137 -3.48 -12.39 -22.20
CA GLU A 137 -4.53 -11.80 -21.37
C GLU A 137 -4.14 -11.84 -19.88
N GLN A 138 -4.48 -10.77 -19.15
CA GLN A 138 -4.27 -10.63 -17.72
C GLN A 138 -5.58 -10.28 -17.04
N HIS A 139 -5.94 -11.06 -16.01
CA HIS A 139 -7.18 -10.90 -15.26
C HIS A 139 -6.89 -10.20 -13.93
N SER A 140 -7.75 -9.27 -13.55
CA SER A 140 -7.70 -8.65 -12.23
C SER A 140 -9.06 -8.23 -11.71
N LEU A 141 -9.18 -8.16 -10.39
CA LEU A 141 -10.26 -7.46 -9.70
C LEU A 141 -9.70 -6.12 -9.20
N GLN A 142 -10.33 -5.01 -9.55
CA GLN A 142 -9.84 -3.67 -9.19
C GLN A 142 -10.94 -2.87 -8.50
N PHE A 143 -10.61 -2.30 -7.35
CA PHE A 143 -11.54 -1.60 -6.47
C PHE A 143 -11.14 -0.13 -6.29
N PHE A 144 -12.13 0.74 -6.25
CA PHE A 144 -11.96 2.20 -6.32
C PHE A 144 -12.82 2.93 -5.30
N ASP A 145 -12.35 4.10 -4.88
CA ASP A 145 -13.12 5.04 -4.08
C ASP A 145 -14.13 5.83 -4.93
N ARG A 146 -14.92 6.69 -4.28
CA ARG A 146 -15.93 7.52 -4.96
C ARG A 146 -15.35 8.49 -5.99
N HIS A 147 -14.05 8.77 -5.91
CA HIS A 147 -13.32 9.66 -6.82
C HIS A 147 -12.59 8.89 -7.93
N GLY A 148 -12.73 7.56 -7.99
CA GLY A 148 -12.08 6.73 -8.98
C GLY A 148 -10.61 6.45 -8.70
N GLN A 149 -10.16 6.70 -7.46
CA GLN A 149 -8.80 6.37 -7.02
C GLN A 149 -8.72 4.90 -6.62
N ALA A 150 -7.66 4.22 -7.06
CA ALA A 150 -7.46 2.80 -6.77
C ALA A 150 -7.30 2.58 -5.27
N VAL A 151 -8.19 1.77 -4.70
CA VAL A 151 -8.15 1.34 -3.29
C VAL A 151 -7.35 0.05 -3.17
N HIS A 152 -7.67 -0.95 -3.99
CA HIS A 152 -7.03 -2.25 -3.94
C HIS A 152 -7.16 -2.99 -5.27
N LYS A 153 -6.18 -3.83 -5.62
CA LYS A 153 -6.24 -4.65 -6.83
C LYS A 153 -5.77 -6.09 -6.53
N VAL A 154 -6.39 -7.04 -7.21
CA VAL A 154 -6.05 -8.47 -7.14
C VAL A 154 -5.77 -8.95 -8.55
N HIS A 155 -4.53 -9.32 -8.82
CA HIS A 155 -4.09 -9.79 -10.14
C HIS A 155 -3.95 -11.31 -10.14
N ALA A 156 -4.50 -11.95 -11.17
CA ALA A 156 -4.23 -13.35 -11.44
C ALA A 156 -2.74 -13.56 -11.74
N ARG A 157 -2.25 -14.74 -11.40
CA ARG A 157 -0.89 -15.23 -11.62
C ARG A 157 -0.97 -16.60 -12.28
N ALA A 158 0.19 -17.16 -12.66
CA ALA A 158 0.25 -18.47 -13.28
C ALA A 158 -0.40 -19.58 -12.42
N GLN A 159 -0.36 -19.45 -11.10
CA GLN A 159 -0.93 -20.40 -10.14
C GLN A 159 -2.41 -20.12 -9.80
N THR A 160 -3.01 -19.06 -10.34
CA THR A 160 -4.41 -18.71 -10.10
C THR A 160 -5.33 -19.69 -10.84
N SER A 161 -6.36 -20.19 -10.16
CA SER A 161 -7.43 -20.93 -10.80
C SER A 161 -8.34 -19.97 -11.58
N LEU A 162 -8.08 -19.83 -12.89
CA LEU A 162 -8.92 -19.00 -13.76
C LEU A 162 -10.40 -19.46 -13.78
N PRO A 163 -10.73 -20.77 -13.82
CA PRO A 163 -12.13 -21.19 -13.73
C PRO A 163 -12.81 -20.74 -12.42
N ALA A 164 -12.13 -20.85 -11.28
CA ALA A 164 -12.69 -20.39 -10.01
C ALA A 164 -12.83 -18.86 -9.96
N LEU A 165 -11.91 -18.12 -10.60
CA LEU A 165 -12.02 -16.67 -10.75
C LEU A 165 -13.22 -16.29 -11.63
N GLU A 166 -13.44 -16.99 -12.74
CA GLU A 166 -14.60 -16.79 -13.62
C GLU A 166 -15.91 -17.06 -12.89
N ASP A 167 -16.01 -18.18 -12.15
CA ASP A 167 -17.18 -18.50 -11.32
C ASP A 167 -17.42 -17.45 -10.23
N LEU A 168 -16.36 -16.91 -9.64
CA LEU A 168 -16.45 -15.81 -8.67
C LEU A 168 -17.00 -14.54 -9.34
N VAL A 169 -16.43 -14.15 -10.48
CA VAL A 169 -16.86 -12.97 -11.23
C VAL A 169 -18.31 -13.12 -11.67
N GLN A 170 -18.72 -14.28 -12.19
CA GLN A 170 -20.09 -14.50 -12.64
C GLN A 170 -21.11 -14.33 -11.51
N ARG A 171 -20.79 -14.78 -10.30
CA ARG A 171 -21.68 -14.63 -9.12
C ARG A 171 -21.83 -13.19 -8.66
N HIS A 172 -20.82 -12.35 -8.89
CA HIS A 172 -20.80 -10.96 -8.42
C HIS A 172 -20.90 -9.93 -9.54
N ALA A 173 -21.03 -10.33 -10.81
CA ALA A 173 -21.15 -9.40 -11.92
C ALA A 173 -22.46 -8.61 -11.83
N ASP A 174 -22.38 -7.31 -12.11
CA ASP A 174 -23.53 -6.43 -12.26
C ASP A 174 -23.40 -5.63 -13.56
N PRO A 175 -23.64 -6.25 -14.73
CA PRO A 175 -23.39 -5.62 -16.03
C PRO A 175 -24.27 -4.40 -16.33
N ALA A 176 -25.39 -4.27 -15.61
CA ALA A 176 -26.31 -3.14 -15.73
C ALA A 176 -25.92 -1.95 -14.85
N ARG A 177 -24.97 -2.13 -13.93
CA ARG A 177 -24.53 -1.07 -13.02
C ARG A 177 -23.84 0.06 -13.77
N GLU A 178 -24.43 1.25 -13.69
CA GLU A 178 -23.75 2.49 -14.07
C GLU A 178 -22.85 2.95 -12.92
N VAL A 179 -21.54 2.82 -13.11
CA VAL A 179 -20.55 3.36 -12.16
C VAL A 179 -20.23 4.81 -12.56
N ARG A 180 -20.43 5.73 -11.62
CA ARG A 180 -20.07 7.15 -11.77
C ARG A 180 -19.12 7.55 -10.66
N PHE A 181 -18.14 8.38 -10.99
CA PHE A 181 -17.16 8.92 -10.06
C PHE A 181 -17.34 10.43 -9.91
N GLU A 182 -16.98 10.92 -8.72
CA GLU A 182 -16.97 12.34 -8.40
C GLU A 182 -15.60 12.93 -8.72
N PRO A 183 -15.52 14.11 -9.37
CA PRO A 183 -14.24 14.77 -9.62
C PRO A 183 -13.46 15.02 -8.33
N GLY A 184 -12.13 14.89 -8.40
CA GLY A 184 -11.21 15.25 -7.32
C GLY A 184 -10.55 14.03 -6.68
N ARG A 185 -10.19 14.17 -5.40
CA ARG A 185 -9.60 13.11 -4.58
C ARG A 185 -9.98 13.33 -3.11
N THR A 186 -10.00 12.26 -2.34
CA THR A 186 -10.06 12.36 -0.88
C THR A 186 -8.84 13.14 -0.40
N SER A 187 -9.04 14.18 0.42
CA SER A 187 -7.96 14.97 1.02
C SER A 187 -8.01 14.86 2.53
N LEU A 188 -6.85 14.95 3.17
CA LEU A 188 -6.77 15.04 4.62
C LEU A 188 -7.37 16.37 5.09
N PRO A 189 -8.11 16.39 6.22
CA PRO A 189 -8.50 17.64 6.86
C PRO A 189 -7.26 18.48 7.18
N ASN A 190 -7.38 19.80 7.08
CA ASN A 190 -6.32 20.70 7.52
C ASN A 190 -6.12 20.59 9.03
N ASP A 191 -4.86 20.56 9.45
CA ASP A 191 -4.48 20.64 10.85
C ASP A 191 -4.92 21.99 11.45
N ARG A 192 -5.33 21.96 12.72
CA ARG A 192 -5.54 23.19 13.51
C ARG A 192 -4.19 23.82 13.84
N PRO A 193 -4.13 25.11 14.21
CA PRO A 193 -2.88 25.71 14.68
C PRO A 193 -2.26 24.94 15.83
N ASP A 194 -0.94 24.72 15.80
CA ASP A 194 -0.20 23.99 16.84
C ASP A 194 -0.44 24.58 18.25
N SER A 195 -0.63 25.90 18.34
CA SER A 195 -0.93 26.61 19.59
C SER A 195 -2.29 26.26 20.23
N GLU A 196 -3.19 25.64 19.48
CA GLU A 196 -4.50 25.19 19.96
C GLU A 196 -4.51 23.73 20.43
N ILE A 197 -3.37 23.04 20.30
CA ILE A 197 -3.23 21.65 20.73
C ILE A 197 -2.74 21.64 22.19
N ASP A 198 -3.45 20.92 23.05
CA ASP A 198 -2.98 20.60 24.40
C ASP A 198 -1.84 19.58 24.33
N CYS A 199 -0.62 20.07 24.10
CA CYS A 199 0.57 19.22 23.97
C CYS A 199 0.89 18.44 25.25
N LEU A 200 0.62 19.02 26.43
CA LEU A 200 0.86 18.33 27.69
C LEU A 200 -0.09 17.15 27.83
N GLY A 201 -1.40 17.39 27.67
CA GLY A 201 -2.40 16.33 27.71
C GLY A 201 -2.18 15.26 26.62
N LEU A 202 -1.76 15.68 25.41
CA LEU A 202 -1.42 14.76 24.34
C LEU A 202 -0.27 13.83 24.73
N GLY A 203 0.81 14.39 25.29
CA GLY A 203 1.98 13.63 25.74
C GLY A 203 1.67 12.69 26.89
N GLU A 204 0.87 13.12 27.88
CA GLU A 204 0.41 12.29 28.99
C GLU A 204 -0.48 11.13 28.48
N ALA A 205 -1.45 11.42 27.62
CA ALA A 205 -2.33 10.40 27.05
C ALA A 205 -1.57 9.40 26.19
N TRP A 206 -0.59 9.86 25.41
CA TRP A 206 0.26 8.97 24.59
C TRP A 206 1.09 8.05 25.48
N SER A 207 1.64 8.59 26.57
CA SER A 207 2.43 7.80 27.54
C SER A 207 1.60 6.73 28.26
N ALA A 208 0.27 6.90 28.32
CA ALA A 208 -0.67 6.01 28.98
C ALA A 208 -1.34 4.99 28.05
N MET A 209 -0.95 4.90 26.77
CA MET A 209 -1.49 3.89 25.86
C MET A 209 -1.05 2.47 26.26
N HIS A 210 -1.94 1.51 26.08
CA HIS A 210 -1.68 0.08 26.32
C HIS A 210 -1.65 -0.75 25.02
N ASP A 211 -2.17 -0.21 23.92
CA ASP A 211 -2.12 -0.83 22.60
C ASP A 211 -1.89 0.19 21.47
N THR A 212 -1.19 -0.21 20.41
CA THR A 212 -0.88 0.68 19.27
C THR A 212 -2.11 1.17 18.51
N HIS A 213 -3.23 0.44 18.55
CA HIS A 213 -4.47 0.81 17.88
C HIS A 213 -5.20 1.95 18.62
N GLU A 214 -4.88 2.20 19.90
CA GLU A 214 -5.41 3.36 20.64
C GLU A 214 -4.94 4.69 20.05
N PHE A 215 -3.80 4.70 19.35
CA PHE A 215 -3.22 5.91 18.79
C PHE A 215 -4.19 6.65 17.86
N PHE A 216 -5.02 5.92 17.10
CA PHE A 216 -6.02 6.54 16.23
C PHE A 216 -7.10 7.31 17.00
N GLU A 217 -7.60 6.73 18.09
CA GLU A 217 -8.60 7.38 18.95
C GLU A 217 -7.97 8.54 19.76
N LEU A 218 -6.70 8.42 20.13
CA LEU A 218 -5.93 9.50 20.73
C LEU A 218 -5.82 10.71 19.79
N LEU A 219 -5.44 10.51 18.51
CA LEU A 219 -5.37 11.60 17.54
C LEU A 219 -6.73 12.30 17.36
N LYS A 220 -7.83 11.52 17.31
CA LYS A 220 -9.19 12.08 17.26
C LYS A 220 -9.55 12.89 18.50
N ARG A 221 -9.25 12.37 19.69
CA ARG A 221 -9.56 13.02 20.98
C ARG A 221 -8.93 14.41 21.06
N PHE A 222 -7.69 14.55 20.62
CA PHE A 222 -6.97 15.83 20.61
C PHE A 222 -7.18 16.64 19.32
N GLN A 223 -7.94 16.10 18.36
CA GLN A 223 -8.21 16.71 17.05
C GLN A 223 -6.92 17.19 16.39
N VAL A 224 -5.94 16.29 16.34
CA VAL A 224 -4.58 16.53 15.86
C VAL A 224 -4.28 15.56 14.73
N GLY A 225 -3.72 16.05 13.62
CA GLY A 225 -3.28 15.18 12.52
C GLY A 225 -2.10 14.31 12.94
N ARG A 226 -1.90 13.18 12.26
CA ARG A 226 -0.80 12.25 12.58
C ARG A 226 0.56 12.94 12.54
N ARG A 227 0.89 13.59 11.42
CA ARG A 227 2.14 14.31 11.21
C ARG A 227 2.33 15.45 12.22
N GLN A 228 1.26 16.20 12.50
CA GLN A 228 1.27 17.25 13.51
C GLN A 228 1.58 16.68 14.89
N ALA A 229 0.93 15.58 15.30
CA ALA A 229 1.21 14.93 16.57
C ALA A 229 2.66 14.43 16.66
N LEU A 230 3.22 13.89 15.57
CA LEU A 230 4.62 13.47 15.56
C LEU A 230 5.56 14.67 15.78
N ARG A 231 5.30 15.80 15.11
CA ARG A 231 6.07 17.04 15.29
C ARG A 231 5.96 17.58 16.72
N LEU A 232 4.75 17.63 17.26
CA LEU A 232 4.50 18.18 18.61
C LEU A 232 5.11 17.33 19.72
N MET A 233 5.27 16.02 19.51
CA MET A 233 5.85 15.08 20.47
C MET A 233 7.34 14.80 20.25
N GLU A 234 8.02 15.61 19.41
CA GLU A 234 9.45 15.48 19.13
C GLU A 234 10.28 15.65 20.42
N GLY A 235 11.21 14.71 20.63
CA GLY A 235 12.03 14.63 21.85
C GLY A 235 11.37 13.86 23.00
N VAL A 236 10.07 13.56 22.92
CA VAL A 236 9.32 12.78 23.93
C VAL A 236 9.01 11.39 23.38
N HIS A 237 8.06 11.28 22.45
CA HIS A 237 7.63 10.01 21.84
C HIS A 237 8.17 9.82 20.43
N THR A 238 8.69 10.88 19.82
CA THR A 238 9.17 10.86 18.43
C THR A 238 10.53 11.52 18.30
N ARG A 239 11.25 11.15 17.24
CA ARG A 239 12.49 11.81 16.81
C ARG A 239 12.54 11.82 15.29
N ARG A 240 13.01 12.90 14.68
CA ARG A 240 13.32 12.88 13.25
C ARG A 240 14.48 11.94 12.94
N THR A 241 14.41 11.30 11.78
CA THR A 241 15.53 10.56 11.18
C THR A 241 15.86 11.19 9.83
N PRO A 242 17.08 10.98 9.29
CA PRO A 242 17.42 11.45 7.95
C PRO A 242 16.49 10.87 6.89
N LEU A 243 16.30 11.57 5.78
CA LEU A 243 15.46 11.08 4.66
C LEU A 243 16.03 9.79 4.04
N LEU A 244 17.34 9.58 4.14
CA LEU A 244 18.03 8.36 3.71
C LEU A 244 17.84 7.17 4.67
N ALA A 245 17.19 7.36 5.82
CA ALA A 245 17.02 6.30 6.83
C ALA A 245 16.30 5.06 6.29
N VAL A 246 15.39 5.22 5.33
CA VAL A 246 14.69 4.09 4.70
C VAL A 246 15.60 3.21 3.86
N ASP A 247 16.57 3.81 3.16
CA ASP A 247 17.58 3.06 2.39
C ASP A 247 18.45 2.23 3.33
N TRP A 248 18.93 2.84 4.42
CA TRP A 248 19.73 2.16 5.43
C TRP A 248 18.94 1.05 6.11
N LEU A 249 17.69 1.31 6.50
CA LEU A 249 16.81 0.33 7.14
C LEU A 249 16.63 -0.90 6.26
N LEU A 250 16.27 -0.73 4.99
CA LEU A 250 16.01 -1.86 4.10
C LEU A 250 17.27 -2.66 3.79
N ASN A 251 18.39 -1.99 3.54
CA ASN A 251 19.67 -2.66 3.28
C ASN A 251 20.18 -3.44 4.50
N GLU A 252 20.07 -2.88 5.71
CA GLU A 252 20.50 -3.59 6.93
C GLU A 252 19.55 -4.73 7.28
N ALA A 253 18.24 -4.54 7.15
CA ALA A 253 17.26 -5.61 7.35
C ALA A 253 17.51 -6.78 6.40
N ALA A 254 17.83 -6.49 5.13
CA ALA A 254 18.20 -7.51 4.15
C ALA A 254 19.54 -8.19 4.48
N ALA A 255 20.56 -7.42 4.85
CA ALA A 255 21.89 -7.95 5.16
C ALA A 255 21.88 -8.87 6.40
N SER A 256 21.08 -8.53 7.42
CA SER A 256 20.98 -9.33 8.65
C SER A 256 19.90 -10.40 8.60
N GLY A 257 19.05 -10.41 7.57
CA GLY A 257 17.84 -11.23 7.51
C GLY A 257 16.83 -10.90 8.63
N LEU A 258 16.83 -9.67 9.14
CA LEU A 258 15.93 -9.24 10.20
C LEU A 258 14.49 -9.17 9.65
N PRO A 259 13.54 -9.94 10.21
CA PRO A 259 12.15 -9.84 9.76
C PRO A 259 11.53 -8.51 10.22
N ILE A 260 10.91 -7.84 9.26
CA ILE A 260 10.23 -6.56 9.44
C ILE A 260 8.76 -6.68 9.06
N MET A 261 7.99 -5.65 9.40
CA MET A 261 6.68 -5.41 8.84
C MET A 261 6.66 -4.11 8.05
N VAL A 262 6.00 -4.11 6.90
CA VAL A 262 5.85 -2.94 6.03
C VAL A 262 4.38 -2.67 5.80
N PHE A 263 3.90 -1.53 6.28
CA PHE A 263 2.51 -1.10 6.18
C PHE A 263 2.38 -0.03 5.10
N VAL A 264 1.67 -0.36 4.04
CA VAL A 264 1.36 0.58 2.95
C VAL A 264 -0.15 0.66 2.81
N GLY A 265 -0.68 1.87 2.71
CA GLY A 265 -2.12 2.04 2.60
C GLY A 265 -2.55 3.32 1.93
N ASN A 266 -3.85 3.37 1.70
CA ASN A 266 -4.66 4.50 1.28
C ASN A 266 -5.94 4.52 2.15
N PRO A 267 -6.86 5.49 1.99
CA PRO A 267 -8.03 5.60 2.86
C PRO A 267 -8.90 4.32 2.94
N GLY A 268 -8.91 3.47 1.92
CA GLY A 268 -9.75 2.27 1.88
C GLY A 268 -9.06 0.95 2.24
N CYS A 269 -7.72 0.90 2.23
CA CYS A 269 -6.99 -0.34 2.45
C CYS A 269 -5.59 -0.08 3.02
N ILE A 270 -5.18 -0.88 4.02
CA ILE A 270 -3.79 -1.04 4.45
C ILE A 270 -3.38 -2.48 4.17
N GLN A 271 -2.28 -2.65 3.45
CA GLN A 271 -1.65 -3.93 3.17
C GLN A 271 -0.33 -4.04 3.93
N ILE A 272 -0.14 -5.21 4.52
CA ILE A 272 0.95 -5.47 5.45
C ILE A 272 1.80 -6.60 4.90
N HIS A 273 3.09 -6.35 4.76
CA HIS A 273 4.09 -7.41 4.65
C HIS A 273 4.59 -7.74 6.04
N THR A 274 4.80 -9.02 6.34
CA THR A 274 5.58 -9.50 7.49
C THR A 274 6.60 -10.52 6.99
N GLY A 275 7.86 -10.34 7.38
CA GLY A 275 8.96 -11.24 7.03
C GLY A 275 10.26 -10.50 6.72
N ALA A 276 11.29 -11.27 6.38
CA ALA A 276 12.55 -10.71 5.90
C ALA A 276 12.41 -10.22 4.46
N VAL A 277 13.12 -9.14 4.15
CA VAL A 277 13.35 -8.65 2.78
C VAL A 277 14.74 -9.06 2.32
N GLN A 278 14.97 -9.27 1.02
CA GLN A 278 16.26 -9.78 0.55
C GLN A 278 16.90 -8.90 -0.53
N ARG A 279 16.18 -8.63 -1.62
CA ARG A 279 16.74 -7.98 -2.80
C ARG A 279 16.37 -6.51 -2.85
N ILE A 280 17.25 -5.67 -2.31
CA ILE A 280 17.09 -4.21 -2.29
C ILE A 280 17.79 -3.60 -3.51
N GLU A 281 17.05 -2.94 -4.39
CA GLU A 281 17.59 -2.36 -5.62
C GLU A 281 17.14 -0.91 -5.86
N PRO A 282 18.07 0.05 -5.92
CA PRO A 282 17.75 1.39 -6.40
C PRO A 282 17.64 1.43 -7.92
N MET A 283 16.59 2.05 -8.45
CA MET A 283 16.35 2.25 -9.88
C MET A 283 15.86 3.68 -10.14
N GLY A 284 16.79 4.58 -10.46
CA GLY A 284 16.48 6.01 -10.58
C GLY A 284 15.94 6.56 -9.25
N PRO A 285 14.75 7.19 -9.20
CA PRO A 285 14.16 7.70 -7.96
C PRO A 285 13.54 6.61 -7.07
N TRP A 286 13.50 5.35 -7.54
CA TRP A 286 12.83 4.26 -6.85
C TRP A 286 13.78 3.44 -5.99
N LEU A 287 13.39 3.20 -4.74
CA LEU A 287 13.98 2.17 -3.88
C LEU A 287 13.05 0.95 -3.89
N ASN A 288 13.59 -0.20 -4.30
CA ASN A 288 12.78 -1.40 -4.53
C ASN A 288 13.16 -2.54 -3.59
N VAL A 289 12.14 -3.29 -3.16
CA VAL A 289 12.28 -4.69 -2.72
C VAL A 289 11.77 -5.55 -3.88
N LEU A 290 12.57 -6.51 -4.35
CA LEU A 290 12.27 -7.36 -5.51
C LEU A 290 12.35 -8.85 -5.15
N ASP A 291 11.58 -9.25 -4.14
CA ASP A 291 11.53 -10.64 -3.65
C ASP A 291 10.44 -11.44 -4.37
N GLU A 292 10.55 -12.77 -4.36
CA GLU A 292 9.65 -13.67 -5.10
C GLU A 292 8.16 -13.47 -4.74
N GLY A 293 7.86 -13.31 -3.45
CA GLY A 293 6.50 -13.16 -2.94
C GLY A 293 6.13 -11.74 -2.50
N PHE A 294 7.06 -10.79 -2.55
CA PHE A 294 6.84 -9.41 -2.09
C PHE A 294 7.65 -8.42 -2.92
N ASN A 295 6.96 -7.46 -3.52
CA ASN A 295 7.59 -6.33 -4.19
C ASN A 295 7.14 -5.03 -3.53
N LEU A 296 8.09 -4.11 -3.38
CA LEU A 296 7.86 -2.78 -2.86
C LEU A 296 8.53 -1.80 -3.81
N HIS A 297 7.81 -0.75 -4.23
CA HIS A 297 8.35 0.30 -5.08
C HIS A 297 8.13 1.64 -4.40
N LEU A 298 9.14 2.17 -3.73
CA LEU A 298 9.08 3.43 -2.97
C LEU A 298 9.76 4.55 -3.77
N ARG A 299 9.08 5.69 -3.94
CA ARG A 299 9.69 6.95 -4.41
C ARG A 299 10.51 7.55 -3.28
N GLY A 300 11.80 7.23 -3.25
CA GLY A 300 12.71 7.73 -2.22
C GLY A 300 12.86 9.26 -2.26
N ASP A 301 12.78 9.85 -3.46
CA ASP A 301 12.81 11.29 -3.70
C ASP A 301 11.56 12.05 -3.22
N ALA A 302 10.47 11.33 -2.95
CA ALA A 302 9.23 11.92 -2.44
C ALA A 302 9.14 11.95 -0.90
N VAL A 303 10.11 11.36 -0.19
CA VAL A 303 10.15 11.37 1.27
C VAL A 303 10.54 12.77 1.75
N HIS A 304 9.59 13.47 2.37
CA HIS A 304 9.79 14.82 2.89
C HIS A 304 10.08 14.84 4.39
N GLU A 305 9.45 13.94 5.16
CA GLU A 305 9.73 13.76 6.57
C GLU A 305 9.88 12.28 6.91
N SER A 306 10.81 11.96 7.81
CA SER A 306 11.04 10.61 8.33
C SER A 306 11.16 10.66 9.85
N TRP A 307 10.43 9.78 10.52
CA TRP A 307 10.25 9.81 11.97
C TRP A 307 10.47 8.44 12.59
N LEU A 308 11.27 8.38 13.65
CA LEU A 308 11.17 7.32 14.64
C LEU A 308 10.04 7.67 15.60
N VAL A 309 9.13 6.72 15.82
CA VAL A 309 7.96 6.88 16.68
C VAL A 309 7.90 5.73 17.66
N THR A 310 7.79 6.03 18.95
CA THR A 310 7.63 5.03 20.01
C THR A 310 6.23 5.13 20.61
N LYS A 311 5.55 4.00 20.71
CA LYS A 311 4.20 3.88 21.29
C LYS A 311 4.26 2.87 22.44
N PRO A 312 3.93 3.26 23.69
CA PRO A 312 3.86 2.30 24.79
C PRO A 312 2.72 1.30 24.54
N THR A 313 2.94 0.06 25.00
CA THR A 313 1.94 -1.00 25.03
C THR A 313 2.14 -1.86 26.27
N ASP A 314 1.17 -2.72 26.60
CA ASP A 314 1.29 -3.72 27.66
C ASP A 314 2.47 -4.69 27.43
N ASP A 315 2.82 -4.94 26.16
CA ASP A 315 3.93 -5.81 25.76
C ASP A 315 5.28 -5.08 25.77
N GLY A 316 5.32 -3.81 26.18
CA GLY A 316 6.48 -2.91 26.09
C GLY A 316 6.37 -1.93 24.91
N PRO A 317 7.36 -1.03 24.74
CA PRO A 317 7.31 -0.05 23.68
C PRO A 317 7.42 -0.70 22.30
N VAL A 318 6.58 -0.21 21.37
CA VAL A 318 6.61 -0.54 19.94
C VAL A 318 7.16 0.66 19.18
N THR A 319 8.21 0.42 18.41
CA THR A 319 8.95 1.42 17.65
C THR A 319 8.65 1.27 16.16
N SER A 320 8.40 2.39 15.48
CA SER A 320 8.19 2.44 14.04
C SER A 320 9.01 3.52 13.37
N ILE A 321 9.37 3.28 12.10
CA ILE A 321 9.83 4.33 11.19
C ILE A 321 8.67 4.72 10.27
N GLU A 322 8.28 5.99 10.28
CA GLU A 322 7.14 6.51 9.54
C GLU A 322 7.59 7.59 8.55
N LEU A 323 7.21 7.43 7.28
CA LEU A 323 7.61 8.32 6.18
C LEU A 323 6.43 9.13 5.67
N PHE A 324 6.63 10.43 5.46
CA PHE A 324 5.60 11.34 4.97
C PHE A 324 6.09 12.11 3.74
N ASP A 325 5.15 12.42 2.84
CA ASP A 325 5.41 13.28 1.68
C ASP A 325 5.29 14.77 2.02
N GLU A 326 5.54 15.63 1.03
CA GLU A 326 5.48 17.09 1.16
C GLU A 326 4.07 17.60 1.54
N SER A 327 3.02 16.89 1.14
CA SER A 327 1.64 17.21 1.51
C SER A 327 1.26 16.72 2.91
N GLY A 328 2.15 15.97 3.56
CA GLY A 328 1.97 15.41 4.88
C GLY A 328 1.16 14.12 4.91
N GLU A 329 0.94 13.47 3.75
CA GLU A 329 0.34 12.14 3.72
C GLU A 329 1.37 11.07 4.10
N LEU A 330 0.90 10.01 4.76
CA LEU A 330 1.74 8.89 5.16
C LEU A 330 2.08 8.04 3.93
N ILE A 331 3.37 7.92 3.61
CA ILE A 331 3.85 7.06 2.53
C ILE A 331 3.85 5.60 3.02
N THR A 332 4.52 5.31 4.14
CA THR A 332 4.66 3.94 4.66
C THR A 332 5.08 3.95 6.12
N MET A 333 4.87 2.84 6.82
CA MET A 333 5.42 2.58 8.16
C MET A 333 6.17 1.25 8.19
N PHE A 334 7.30 1.24 8.89
CA PHE A 334 8.11 0.05 9.14
C PHE A 334 8.09 -0.31 10.62
N PHE A 335 8.00 -1.60 10.92
CA PHE A 335 8.09 -2.18 12.25
C PHE A 335 8.98 -3.42 12.22
N GLY A 336 9.41 -3.93 13.37
CA GLY A 336 9.94 -5.29 13.48
C GLY A 336 8.81 -6.31 13.49
N GLU A 337 9.02 -7.51 12.95
CA GLU A 337 8.03 -8.58 13.08
C GLU A 337 7.68 -8.81 14.56
N ARG A 338 6.39 -8.89 14.85
CA ARG A 338 5.88 -9.12 16.20
C ARG A 338 4.62 -9.95 16.18
N LYS A 339 4.47 -10.84 17.16
CA LYS A 339 3.23 -11.56 17.44
C LYS A 339 2.48 -10.88 18.60
N PRO A 340 1.14 -10.92 18.63
CA PRO A 340 0.37 -10.42 19.78
C PRO A 340 0.86 -11.02 21.10
N GLY A 341 0.94 -10.21 22.16
CA GLY A 341 1.40 -10.66 23.48
C GLY A 341 2.93 -10.82 23.59
N LYS A 342 3.70 -10.29 22.64
CA LYS A 342 5.17 -10.34 22.64
C LYS A 342 5.76 -8.94 22.45
N PRO A 343 6.88 -8.60 23.13
CA PRO A 343 7.61 -7.37 22.86
C PRO A 343 8.15 -7.35 21.43
N GLU A 344 8.47 -6.15 20.92
CA GLU A 344 9.20 -6.03 19.65
C GLU A 344 10.59 -6.67 19.71
N LEU A 345 11.11 -7.04 18.55
CA LEU A 345 12.44 -7.65 18.43
C LEU A 345 13.52 -6.67 18.93
N PRO A 346 14.42 -7.08 19.83
CA PRO A 346 15.53 -6.23 20.27
C PRO A 346 16.39 -5.72 19.11
N ALA A 347 16.67 -6.58 18.12
CA ALA A 347 17.41 -6.22 16.92
C ALA A 347 16.70 -5.16 16.05
N TRP A 348 15.36 -5.20 16.00
CA TRP A 348 14.58 -4.14 15.35
C TRP A 348 14.71 -2.81 16.09
N ARG A 349 14.55 -2.84 17.42
CA ARG A 349 14.69 -1.63 18.24
C ARG A 349 16.07 -1.01 18.05
N GLU A 350 17.13 -1.81 18.11
CA GLU A 350 18.50 -1.35 17.89
C GLU A 350 18.67 -0.70 16.51
N LEU A 351 18.22 -1.39 15.44
CA LEU A 351 18.26 -0.85 14.08
C LEU A 351 17.49 0.47 13.98
N ALA A 352 16.23 0.51 14.40
CA ALA A 352 15.39 1.70 14.30
C ALA A 352 16.01 2.90 15.05
N HIS A 353 16.48 2.70 16.28
CA HIS A 353 17.10 3.77 17.06
C HIS A 353 18.44 4.24 16.47
N SER A 354 19.21 3.36 15.84
CA SER A 354 20.48 3.74 15.19
C SER A 354 20.28 4.78 14.07
N LEU A 355 19.12 4.77 13.41
CA LEU A 355 18.80 5.68 12.29
C LEU A 355 18.69 7.15 12.71
N VAL A 356 18.44 7.42 14.00
CA VAL A 356 18.35 8.80 14.53
C VAL A 356 19.71 9.51 14.48
N GLY A 357 20.81 8.77 14.57
CA GLY A 357 22.17 9.31 14.67
C GLY A 357 22.70 9.99 13.41
N GLY A 358 21.99 9.92 12.29
CA GLY A 358 22.43 10.57 11.04
C GLY A 358 23.51 9.81 10.27
N THR A 359 23.93 8.64 10.75
CA THR A 359 24.96 7.81 10.13
C THR A 359 24.39 6.46 9.73
N PRO A 360 24.83 5.87 8.61
CA PRO A 360 24.48 4.50 8.27
C PRO A 360 24.85 3.56 9.43
N PRO A 361 24.02 2.56 9.77
CA PRO A 361 24.38 1.55 10.74
C PRO A 361 25.71 0.90 10.34
N SER A 362 26.58 0.63 11.31
CA SER A 362 27.93 0.14 11.02
C SER A 362 27.83 -1.23 10.34
N ARG A 363 28.18 -1.29 9.05
CA ARG A 363 28.32 -2.56 8.32
C ARG A 363 29.24 -3.46 9.14
N HIS A 364 28.70 -4.55 9.70
CA HIS A 364 29.57 -5.63 10.15
C HIS A 364 30.26 -6.19 8.90
N ARG A 365 31.47 -5.71 8.61
CA ARG A 365 32.38 -6.40 7.69
C ARG A 365 32.51 -7.82 8.23
N PRO A 366 32.24 -8.87 7.44
CA PRO A 366 32.68 -10.20 7.83
C PRO A 366 34.18 -10.11 8.05
N GLN A 367 34.64 -10.52 9.23
CA GLN A 367 36.06 -10.56 9.55
C GLN A 367 36.74 -11.38 8.45
N GLY A 368 37.55 -10.71 7.63
CA GLY A 368 38.38 -11.37 6.65
C GLY A 368 39.25 -12.38 7.39
N SER A 369 39.19 -13.64 6.96
CA SER A 369 40.13 -14.66 7.37
C SER A 369 41.54 -14.17 7.03
N SER A 370 42.28 -13.77 8.06
CA SER A 370 43.72 -13.57 7.94
C SER A 370 44.34 -14.95 7.70
N ASN A 371 44.51 -15.33 6.43
CA ASN A 371 45.41 -16.43 6.08
C ASN A 371 46.84 -15.98 6.40
N SER A 372 47.30 -16.34 7.60
CA SER A 372 48.71 -16.35 7.93
C SER A 372 49.38 -17.46 7.10
N HIS A 373 49.93 -17.11 5.94
CA HIS A 373 50.94 -17.95 5.32
C HIS A 373 52.18 -17.92 6.20
N LYS A 374 52.42 -19.03 6.89
CA LYS A 374 53.72 -19.36 7.48
C LYS A 374 54.69 -19.65 6.34
N GLU A 375 55.77 -18.88 6.29
CA GLU A 375 57.05 -19.32 5.74
C GLU A 375 57.57 -20.48 6.59
N ALA A 376 57.95 -21.58 5.94
CA ALA A 376 59.01 -22.48 6.40
C ALA A 376 59.43 -23.44 5.26
N ALA A 377 60.72 -23.34 4.93
CA ALA A 377 61.61 -24.24 4.16
C ALA A 377 61.91 -23.80 2.72
#